data_AF-A0A2G2Z7V1-F1
#
_entry.id   AF-A0A2G2Z7V1-F1
#
_cell.length_a   1.000
_cell.length_b   1.000
_cell.length_c   1.000
_cell.angle_alpha   90.00
_cell.angle_beta   90.00
_cell.angle_gamma   90.00
#
_symmetry.space_group_name_H-M   'P 1'
#
loop_
_entity.id
_entity.type
_entity.pdbx_description
1 polymer ?
#
loop_
_entity_poly.entity_id
_entity_poly.type
_entity_poly.pdbx_seq_one_letter_code
_entity_poly.pdbx_strand_id
1 'polypeptide(L)'
;MDEDNPSFIKATHPYGEAKKLKNKGPIISAILFKKRLKKGDETFLASMIKVNQDMKEKVSDYVAKVLKKFTNVMPPVLPKELTPRRDIDHKIELMPDSIAPSQAPYRMDPKELAELRK
;
A
#
# COMPACT_ATOMS: atom_id res chain seq x y z
N MET A 1 37.38 22.49 13.67
CA MET A 1 36.20 22.61 12.79
C MET A 1 36.43 23.89 12.03
N ASP A 2 37.00 23.77 10.84
CA ASP A 2 37.61 24.89 10.12
C ASP A 2 36.54 25.85 9.61
N GLU A 3 36.65 27.11 10.01
CA GLU A 3 35.73 28.19 9.62
C GLU A 3 35.94 28.64 8.16
N ASP A 4 37.04 28.19 7.54
CA ASP A 4 37.50 28.61 6.22
C ASP A 4 36.74 27.96 5.04
N ASN A 5 35.84 27.00 5.29
CA ASN A 5 35.04 26.39 4.22
C ASN A 5 33.59 26.09 4.67
N PRO A 6 32.63 27.02 4.50
CA PRO A 6 31.26 26.81 4.95
C PRO A 6 30.53 25.78 4.07
N SER A 7 30.06 24.71 4.69
CA SER A 7 29.14 23.78 4.06
C SER A 7 27.73 24.38 3.95
N PHE A 8 27.13 24.22 2.77
CA PHE A 8 25.86 24.81 2.39
C PHE A 8 24.77 23.72 2.34
N ILE A 9 23.65 23.94 3.04
CA ILE A 9 22.51 23.01 3.09
C ILE A 9 21.35 23.62 2.30
N LYS A 10 20.73 22.86 1.42
CA LYS A 10 19.51 23.29 0.72
C LYS A 10 18.37 23.38 1.73
N ALA A 11 17.75 24.55 1.87
CA ALA A 11 16.73 24.79 2.87
C ALA A 11 15.61 25.66 2.30
N THR A 12 14.38 25.45 2.76
CA THR A 12 13.21 26.20 2.33
C THR A 12 12.64 26.94 3.53
N HIS A 13 12.60 28.29 3.48
CA HIS A 13 11.95 29.09 4.51
C HIS A 13 10.47 29.27 4.09
N PRO A 14 9.48 28.73 4.83
CA PRO A 14 8.07 28.84 4.45
C PRO A 14 7.49 30.24 4.71
N TYR A 15 8.08 31.01 5.64
CA TYR A 15 7.65 32.37 5.98
C TYR A 15 8.81 33.37 5.83
N GLY A 16 8.75 34.22 4.80
CA GLY A 16 9.70 35.32 4.55
C GLY A 16 10.19 35.39 3.09
N GLU A 17 10.37 36.61 2.56
CA GLU A 17 10.84 36.85 1.20
C GLU A 17 12.25 36.29 0.99
N ALA A 18 12.36 35.12 0.35
CA ALA A 18 13.63 34.58 -0.08
C ALA A 18 14.09 35.29 -1.36
N LYS A 19 15.25 35.96 -1.32
CA LYS A 19 15.95 36.42 -2.53
C LYS A 19 16.30 35.19 -3.37
N LYS A 20 15.46 34.87 -4.36
CA LYS A 20 15.69 33.78 -5.31
C LYS A 20 16.89 34.14 -6.19
N LEU A 21 18.02 33.49 -5.96
CA LEU A 21 19.10 33.50 -6.93
C LEU A 21 18.68 32.60 -8.09
N LYS A 22 18.65 33.13 -9.31
CA LYS A 22 18.19 32.39 -10.51
C LYS A 22 18.90 31.02 -10.56
N ASN A 23 18.08 29.96 -10.64
CA ASN A 23 18.44 28.55 -10.78
C ASN A 23 18.96 27.78 -9.54
N LYS A 24 18.95 28.33 -8.32
CA LYS A 24 19.23 27.56 -7.09
C LYS A 24 18.21 27.89 -6.00
N GLY A 25 17.60 26.85 -5.40
CA GLY A 25 16.69 27.01 -4.26
C GLY A 25 17.39 27.70 -3.09
N PRO A 26 16.67 28.13 -2.04
CA PRO A 26 17.30 28.79 -0.91
C PRO A 26 18.32 27.83 -0.27
N ILE A 27 19.48 28.36 0.09
CA ILE A 27 20.59 27.63 0.69
C ILE A 27 20.92 28.33 2.00
N ILE A 28 21.03 27.57 3.08
CA ILE A 28 21.42 28.07 4.41
C ILE A 28 22.81 27.50 4.73
N SER A 29 23.71 28.36 5.23
CA SER A 29 24.99 27.93 5.76
C SER A 29 24.81 27.07 7.02
N ALA A 30 25.58 25.99 7.15
CA ALA A 30 25.58 25.14 8.34
C ALA A 30 25.84 25.91 9.64
N ILE A 31 26.65 26.98 9.58
CA ILE A 31 26.95 27.84 10.74
C ILE A 31 25.69 28.61 11.17
N LEU A 32 24.95 29.16 10.20
CA LEU A 32 23.72 29.91 10.49
C LEU A 32 22.63 28.98 11.02
N PHE A 33 22.51 27.79 10.44
CA PHE A 33 21.61 26.74 10.92
C PHE A 33 21.92 26.34 12.37
N LYS A 34 23.20 26.06 12.70
CA LYS A 34 23.62 25.73 14.06
C LYS A 34 23.35 26.85 15.07
N LYS A 35 23.57 28.11 14.67
CA LYS A 35 23.26 29.28 15.51
C LYS A 35 21.75 29.42 15.76
N ARG A 36 20.92 29.21 14.74
CA ARG A 36 19.44 29.27 14.85
C ARG A 36 18.87 28.13 15.68
N LEU A 37 19.40 26.90 15.52
CA LEU A 37 19.07 25.76 16.39
C LEU A 37 19.31 26.07 17.87
N LYS A 38 20.46 26.67 18.21
CA LYS A 38 20.78 27.07 19.59
C LYS A 38 19.87 28.17 20.13
N LYS A 39 19.24 28.96 19.27
CA LYS A 39 18.29 30.02 19.65
C LYS A 39 16.87 29.51 19.84
N GLY A 40 16.60 28.23 19.54
CA GLY A 40 15.28 27.63 19.69
C GLY A 40 14.35 27.84 18.50
N ASP A 41 14.88 28.21 17.33
CA ASP A 41 14.07 28.34 16.12
C ASP A 41 13.50 26.97 15.71
N GLU A 42 12.21 26.91 15.36
CA GLU A 42 11.58 25.70 14.84
C GLU A 42 12.23 25.26 13.52
N THR A 43 12.72 24.03 13.50
CA THR A 43 13.44 23.45 12.36
C THR A 43 12.89 22.08 12.02
N PHE A 44 12.53 21.88 10.76
CA PHE A 44 11.97 20.62 10.27
C PHE A 44 13.01 19.91 9.38
N LEU A 45 13.28 18.64 9.68
CA LEU A 45 14.09 17.77 8.84
C LEU A 45 13.16 16.87 8.02
N ALA A 46 13.16 17.05 6.71
CA ALA A 46 12.48 16.14 5.79
C ALA A 46 13.51 15.19 5.16
N SER A 47 13.28 13.89 5.29
CA SER A 47 14.06 12.86 4.60
C SER A 47 13.13 12.05 3.69
N MET A 48 13.58 11.76 2.47
CA MET A 48 12.82 10.94 1.54
C MET A 48 13.25 9.49 1.73
N ILE A 49 12.33 8.65 2.19
CA ILE A 49 12.57 7.22 2.33
C ILE A 49 11.97 6.53 1.10
N LYS A 50 12.80 5.81 0.35
CA LYS A 50 12.33 4.96 -0.75
C LYS A 50 11.71 3.70 -0.13
N VAL A 51 10.38 3.58 -0.18
CA VAL A 51 9.69 2.35 0.23
C VAL A 51 9.89 1.32 -0.88
N ASN A 52 10.74 0.33 -0.62
CA ASN A 52 10.84 -0.84 -1.50
C ASN A 52 9.69 -1.80 -1.12
N GLN A 53 8.96 -2.34 -2.10
CA GLN A 53 7.90 -3.34 -1.84
C GLN A 53 8.41 -4.61 -1.15
N ASP A 54 9.73 -4.85 -1.16
CA ASP A 54 10.38 -5.96 -0.47
C ASP A 54 10.72 -5.66 1.01
N MET A 55 10.33 -4.49 1.52
CA MET A 55 10.47 -4.18 2.94
C MET A 55 9.50 -5.05 3.74
N LYS A 56 10.00 -6.21 4.18
CA LYS A 56 9.34 -7.04 5.19
C LYS A 56 9.31 -6.25 6.49
N GLU A 57 8.19 -5.58 6.76
CA GLU A 57 7.94 -5.01 8.07
C GLU A 57 8.04 -6.11 9.13
N LYS A 58 8.66 -5.78 10.27
CA LYS A 58 8.74 -6.71 11.39
C LYS A 58 7.35 -6.88 11.97
N VAL A 59 6.66 -7.92 11.52
CA VAL A 59 5.41 -8.39 12.13
C VAL A 59 5.72 -8.85 13.55
N SER A 60 5.00 -8.33 14.54
CA SER A 60 5.11 -8.79 15.93
C SER A 60 4.90 -10.31 16.02
N ASP A 61 5.65 -11.00 16.88
CA ASP A 61 5.57 -12.45 17.07
C ASP A 61 4.14 -12.93 17.34
N TYR A 62 3.34 -12.12 18.04
CA TYR A 62 1.93 -12.42 18.28
C TYR A 62 1.12 -12.48 16.98
N VAL A 63 1.29 -11.47 16.12
CA VAL A 63 0.58 -11.37 14.84
C VAL A 63 1.06 -12.49 13.90
N ALA A 64 2.37 -12.79 13.89
CA ALA A 64 2.92 -13.89 13.11
C ALA A 64 2.34 -15.25 13.52
N LYS A 65 2.14 -15.50 14.82
CA LYS A 65 1.47 -16.71 15.33
C LYS A 65 0.02 -16.82 14.84
N VAL A 66 -0.73 -15.72 14.86
CA VAL A 66 -2.13 -15.69 14.37
C VAL A 66 -2.18 -15.96 12.87
N LEU A 67 -1.35 -15.29 12.08
CA LEU A 67 -1.27 -15.51 10.63
C LEU A 67 -0.90 -16.95 10.29
N LYS A 68 0.04 -17.54 11.03
CA LYS A 68 0.42 -18.95 10.87
C LYS A 68 -0.71 -19.92 11.22
N LYS A 69 -1.58 -19.57 12.18
CA LYS A 69 -2.75 -20.37 12.57
C LYS A 69 -3.85 -20.36 11.50
N PHE A 70 -4.01 -19.26 10.78
CA PHE A 70 -5.10 -19.03 9.81
C PHE A 70 -4.62 -18.96 8.35
N THR A 71 -3.50 -19.61 8.02
CA THR A 71 -2.96 -19.66 6.64
C THR A 71 -3.94 -20.23 5.64
N ASN A 72 -4.85 -21.09 6.09
CA ASN A 72 -5.90 -21.72 5.29
C ASN A 72 -7.07 -20.78 4.93
N VAL A 73 -7.20 -19.61 5.57
CA VAL A 73 -8.32 -18.68 5.31
C VAL A 73 -8.11 -17.94 3.99
N MET A 74 -6.86 -17.69 3.60
CA MET A 74 -6.52 -16.95 2.39
C MET A 74 -5.39 -17.64 1.62
N PRO A 75 -5.62 -18.85 1.12
CA PRO A 75 -4.61 -19.58 0.37
C PRO A 75 -4.33 -18.88 -0.97
N PRO A 76 -3.11 -19.01 -1.53
CA PRO A 76 -2.76 -18.40 -2.81
C PRO A 76 -3.57 -18.96 -3.98
N VAL A 77 -4.13 -20.17 -3.82
CA VAL A 77 -5.01 -20.83 -4.78
C VAL A 77 -6.19 -21.42 -4.02
N LEU A 78 -7.40 -21.29 -4.56
CA LEU A 78 -8.59 -21.88 -3.95
C LEU A 78 -8.45 -23.41 -3.92
N PRO A 79 -8.76 -24.07 -2.78
CA PRO A 79 -8.76 -25.52 -2.72
C PRO A 79 -9.79 -26.10 -3.69
N LYS A 80 -9.48 -27.27 -4.26
CA LYS A 80 -10.40 -27.99 -5.16
C LYS A 80 -11.57 -28.64 -4.41
N GLU A 81 -11.41 -28.80 -3.11
CA GLU A 81 -12.41 -29.41 -2.23
C GLU A 81 -13.56 -28.43 -1.98
N LEU A 82 -14.77 -28.97 -1.90
CA LEU A 82 -15.92 -28.19 -1.48
C LEU A 82 -15.71 -27.75 -0.02
N THR A 83 -16.11 -26.52 0.26
CA THR A 83 -16.18 -26.05 1.64
C THR A 83 -17.04 -27.01 2.47
N PRO A 84 -16.73 -27.20 3.76
CA PRO A 84 -17.54 -28.01 4.65
C PRO A 84 -19.02 -27.63 4.58
N ARG A 85 -19.90 -28.60 4.80
CA ARG A 85 -21.34 -28.38 4.81
C ARG A 85 -21.65 -27.26 5.81
N ARG A 86 -22.39 -26.24 5.35
CA ARG A 86 -22.83 -25.14 6.19
C ARG A 86 -23.99 -25.62 7.08
N ASP A 87 -24.11 -25.03 8.26
CA ASP A 87 -25.22 -25.32 9.19
C ASP A 87 -26.58 -24.81 8.66
N ILE A 88 -26.55 -23.90 7.68
CA ILE A 88 -27.72 -23.26 7.10
C ILE A 88 -27.80 -23.65 5.62
N ASP A 89 -28.91 -24.28 5.25
CA ASP A 89 -29.29 -24.50 3.86
C ASP A 89 -30.02 -23.26 3.33
N HIS A 90 -29.52 -22.69 2.23
CA HIS A 90 -30.17 -21.55 1.57
C HIS A 90 -31.38 -22.04 0.79
N LYS A 91 -32.59 -21.65 1.20
CA LYS A 91 -33.82 -21.90 0.45
C LYS A 91 -34.00 -20.82 -0.61
N ILE A 92 -34.29 -21.24 -1.84
CA ILE A 92 -34.77 -20.34 -2.90
C ILE A 92 -36.29 -20.33 -2.82
N GLU A 93 -36.87 -19.18 -2.47
CA GLU A 93 -38.31 -18.99 -2.47
C GLU A 93 -38.81 -18.74 -3.89
N LEU A 94 -39.78 -19.53 -4.32
CA LEU A 94 -40.39 -19.43 -5.63
C LEU A 94 -41.78 -18.82 -5.49
N MET A 95 -42.14 -17.96 -6.45
CA MET A 95 -43.53 -17.50 -6.56
C MET A 95 -44.42 -18.69 -6.94
N PRO A 96 -45.66 -18.75 -6.42
CA PRO A 96 -46.64 -19.74 -6.87
C PRO A 96 -46.78 -19.67 -8.40
N ASP A 97 -46.90 -20.82 -9.04
CA ASP A 97 -47.00 -21.00 -10.49
C ASP A 97 -45.74 -20.65 -11.32
N SER A 98 -44.59 -20.42 -10.67
CA SER A 98 -43.33 -20.25 -11.40
C SER A 98 -42.84 -21.55 -12.03
N ILE A 99 -42.42 -21.46 -13.30
CA ILE A 99 -41.87 -22.58 -14.07
C ILE A 99 -40.36 -22.39 -14.16
N ALA A 100 -39.59 -23.45 -13.94
CA ALA A 100 -38.14 -23.40 -14.07
C ALA A 100 -37.73 -23.03 -15.51
N PRO A 101 -36.75 -22.12 -15.70
CA PRO A 101 -36.29 -21.78 -17.04
C PRO A 101 -35.58 -22.98 -17.67
N SER A 102 -36.12 -23.46 -18.79
CA SER A 102 -35.52 -24.52 -19.61
C SER A 102 -35.09 -23.91 -20.94
N GLN A 103 -33.84 -23.44 -21.02
CA GLN A 103 -33.25 -22.87 -22.23
C GLN A 103 -32.11 -23.75 -22.74
N ALA A 104 -31.96 -23.82 -24.07
CA ALA A 104 -30.82 -24.49 -24.67
C ALA A 104 -29.52 -23.74 -24.34
N PRO A 105 -28.37 -24.45 -24.22
CA PRO A 105 -27.08 -23.79 -24.04
C PRO A 105 -26.81 -22.76 -25.13
N TYR A 106 -26.18 -21.64 -24.77
CA TYR A 106 -25.76 -20.65 -25.76
C TYR A 106 -24.79 -21.25 -26.76
N ARG A 107 -24.87 -20.78 -28.01
CA ARG A 107 -23.88 -21.11 -29.03
C ARG A 107 -22.57 -20.44 -28.68
N MET A 108 -21.50 -21.22 -28.72
CA MET A 108 -20.18 -20.83 -28.25
C MET A 108 -19.13 -21.45 -29.19
N ASP A 109 -18.01 -20.75 -29.40
CA ASP A 109 -16.97 -21.24 -30.30
C ASP A 109 -16.22 -22.43 -29.68
N PRO A 110 -15.62 -23.33 -30.51
CA PRO A 110 -14.94 -24.52 -29.99
C PRO A 110 -13.83 -24.22 -28.97
N LYS A 111 -13.17 -23.06 -29.07
CA LYS A 111 -12.11 -22.65 -28.15
C LYS A 111 -12.66 -22.31 -26.76
N GLU A 112 -13.73 -21.53 -26.70
CA GLU A 112 -14.38 -21.13 -25.44
C GLU A 112 -15.02 -22.35 -24.75
N LEU A 113 -15.62 -23.24 -25.54
CA LEU A 113 -16.23 -24.48 -25.04
C LEU A 113 -15.16 -25.43 -24.45
N ALA A 114 -13.95 -25.45 -25.03
CA ALA A 114 -12.81 -26.19 -24.48
C ALA A 114 -12.32 -25.60 -23.14
N GLU A 115 -12.40 -24.28 -22.96
CA GLU A 115 -12.03 -23.61 -21.70
C GLU A 115 -13.02 -23.93 -20.58
N LEU A 116 -14.33 -23.95 -20.85
CA LEU A 116 -15.36 -24.26 -19.85
C LEU A 116 -15.36 -25.72 -19.38
N ARG A 117 -14.89 -26.65 -20.21
CA ARG A 117 -14.84 -28.09 -19.88
C ARG A 117 -13.63 -28.49 -19.04
N LYS A 118 -12.75 -27.55 -18.75
CA LYS A 118 -11.49 -27.77 -18.03
C LYS A 118 -11.70 -27.77 -16.51
#